data_AF-A0A935TDE5-F1
#
_entry.id   AF-A0A935TDE5-F1
#
_cell.length_a   1.000
_cell.length_b   1.000
_cell.length_c   1.000
_cell.angle_alpha   90.00
_cell.angle_beta   90.00
_cell.angle_gamma   90.00
#
_symmetry.space_group_name_H-M   'P 1'
#
loop_
_entity.id
_entity.type
_entity.pdbx_description
1 polymer ?
#
loop_
_entity_poly.entity_id
_entity_poly.type
_entity_poly.pdbx_seq_one_letter_code
_entity_poly.pdbx_strand_id
1 'polypeptide(L)'
;MPLAGRMLDDGRYLIVAGSVDHPAFVRRKLEALARLAPFTFCELEEHVMWSSAERWERGGRTWSVAHRGEDSALDLRTDGSLPAELAALESEALEQQRAEGGATAGVDLVFDLPIDFARRQTGLHPDAPEFDEPCFEQLRGGFRERWHTLPLLAKLAVGILVFYAFMALAGLLYRAL
;
A
#
# COMPACT_ATOMS: atom_id res chain seq x y z
N MET A 1 -5.03 -11.55 -7.38
CA MET A 1 -4.63 -11.43 -5.95
C MET A 1 -5.86 -11.11 -5.07
N PRO A 2 -5.96 -11.57 -3.81
CA PRO A 2 -7.07 -11.20 -2.91
C PRO A 2 -6.85 -9.86 -2.21
N LEU A 3 -7.78 -9.45 -1.35
CA LEU A 3 -7.60 -8.32 -0.42
C LEU A 3 -6.85 -8.77 0.83
N ALA A 4 -5.68 -8.17 1.10
CA ALA A 4 -4.87 -8.43 2.28
C ALA A 4 -4.29 -7.15 2.89
N GLY A 5 -3.75 -7.23 4.11
CA GLY A 5 -3.11 -6.08 4.74
C GLY A 5 -2.26 -6.42 5.96
N ARG A 6 -1.28 -5.57 6.24
CA ARG A 6 -0.27 -5.81 7.26
C ARG A 6 0.10 -4.54 8.02
N MET A 7 0.22 -4.65 9.35
CA MET A 7 0.77 -3.58 10.18
C MET A 7 2.31 -3.66 10.20
N LEU A 8 2.95 -2.52 9.99
CA LEU A 8 4.40 -2.33 10.13
C LEU A 8 4.77 -2.06 11.59
N ASP A 9 6.04 -2.24 11.93
CA ASP A 9 6.55 -2.07 13.31
C ASP A 9 6.37 -0.64 13.86
N ASP A 10 6.31 0.35 12.97
CA ASP A 10 6.10 1.77 13.31
C ASP A 10 4.62 2.19 13.40
N GLY A 11 3.69 1.23 13.29
CA GLY A 11 2.24 1.47 13.40
C GLY A 11 1.57 1.95 12.10
N ARG A 12 2.30 2.05 10.98
CA ARG A 12 1.71 2.22 9.65
C ARG A 12 1.13 0.88 9.15
N TYR A 13 0.21 0.95 8.17
CA TYR A 13 -0.31 -0.24 7.50
C TYR A 13 0.04 -0.26 6.00
N LEU A 14 0.21 -1.45 5.44
CA LEU A 14 0.16 -1.71 4.00
C LEU A 14 -1.13 -2.51 3.72
N ILE A 15 -1.93 -2.05 2.77
CA ILE A 15 -3.17 -2.72 2.33
C ILE A 15 -3.02 -2.97 0.83
N VAL A 16 -3.33 -4.19 0.40
CA VAL A 16 -3.11 -4.64 -0.98
C VAL A 16 -4.39 -5.27 -1.50
N ALA A 17 -4.87 -4.85 -2.67
CA ALA A 17 -6.08 -5.36 -3.32
C ALA A 17 -5.79 -5.82 -4.75
N GLY A 18 -6.19 -7.03 -5.10
CA GLY A 18 -5.96 -7.57 -6.45
C GLY A 18 -7.07 -7.31 -7.46
N SER A 19 -7.74 -6.16 -7.35
CA SER A 19 -8.74 -5.70 -8.31
C SER A 19 -8.84 -4.19 -8.25
N VAL A 20 -9.00 -3.56 -9.41
CA VAL A 20 -9.27 -2.11 -9.52
C VAL A 20 -10.63 -1.77 -8.90
N ASP A 21 -10.74 -0.62 -8.23
CA ASP A 21 -12.00 -0.08 -7.70
C ASP A 21 -12.72 -1.04 -6.74
N HIS A 22 -11.95 -1.78 -5.92
CA HIS A 22 -12.53 -2.76 -5.02
C HIS A 22 -13.58 -2.09 -4.11
N PRO A 23 -14.84 -2.58 -4.03
CA PRO A 23 -15.97 -1.86 -3.39
C PRO A 23 -15.79 -1.65 -1.86
N ALA A 24 -14.85 -2.37 -1.25
CA ALA A 24 -14.43 -2.12 0.13
C ALA A 24 -13.66 -0.80 0.32
N PHE A 25 -13.14 -0.19 -0.75
CA PHE A 25 -12.21 0.96 -0.71
C PHE A 25 -12.67 2.15 -1.54
N VAL A 26 -13.95 2.48 -1.47
CA VAL A 26 -14.39 3.80 -1.94
C VAL A 26 -13.69 4.89 -1.13
N ARG A 27 -13.37 6.02 -1.77
CA ARG A 27 -12.64 7.16 -1.19
C ARG A 27 -13.05 7.51 0.25
N ARG A 28 -14.36 7.59 0.53
CA ARG A 28 -14.86 7.91 1.89
C ARG A 28 -14.39 6.94 2.97
N LYS A 29 -14.23 5.66 2.64
CA LYS A 29 -13.72 4.63 3.57
C LYS A 29 -12.22 4.77 3.76
N LEU A 30 -11.46 5.05 2.70
CA LEU A 30 -10.03 5.34 2.78
C LEU A 30 -9.75 6.58 3.63
N GLU A 31 -10.51 7.67 3.43
CA GLU A 31 -10.45 8.87 4.25
C GLU A 31 -10.79 8.58 5.73
N ALA A 32 -11.79 7.71 5.98
CA ALA A 32 -12.12 7.29 7.35
C ALA A 32 -10.99 6.51 8.00
N LEU A 33 -10.36 5.58 7.28
CA LEU A 33 -9.21 4.83 7.76
C LEU A 33 -8.01 5.76 8.01
N ALA A 34 -7.79 6.74 7.14
CA ALA A 34 -6.66 7.65 7.21
C ALA A 34 -6.73 8.58 8.43
N ARG A 35 -7.92 8.77 9.01
CA ARG A 35 -8.12 9.45 10.29
C ARG A 35 -7.72 8.59 11.49
N LEU A 36 -7.74 7.27 11.36
CA LEU A 36 -7.40 6.34 12.42
C LEU A 36 -5.92 6.02 12.44
N ALA A 37 -5.33 5.73 11.27
CA ALA A 37 -3.91 5.45 11.13
C ALA A 37 -3.39 5.80 9.73
N PRO A 38 -2.10 6.14 9.62
CA PRO A 38 -1.43 6.23 8.34
C PRO A 38 -1.31 4.85 7.66
N PHE A 39 -1.59 4.78 6.36
CA PHE A 39 -1.41 3.55 5.58
C PHE A 39 -0.97 3.82 4.13
N THR A 40 -0.40 2.80 3.50
CA THR A 40 -0.17 2.72 2.07
C THR A 40 -1.18 1.72 1.50
N PHE A 41 -1.87 2.10 0.43
CA PHE A 41 -2.82 1.25 -0.27
C PHE A 41 -2.31 0.98 -1.68
N CYS A 42 -2.28 -0.29 -2.07
CA CYS A 42 -1.86 -0.72 -3.39
C CYS A 42 -2.95 -1.52 -4.06
N GLU A 43 -3.09 -1.33 -5.36
CA GLU A 43 -3.90 -2.19 -6.23
C GLU A 43 -3.00 -2.81 -7.29
N LEU A 44 -3.23 -4.08 -7.60
CA LEU A 44 -2.60 -4.77 -8.72
C LEU A 44 -3.67 -5.55 -9.50
N GLU A 45 -3.70 -5.36 -10.81
CA GLU A 45 -4.51 -6.14 -11.73
C GLU A 45 -3.72 -6.38 -13.02
N GLU A 46 -3.11 -7.56 -13.09
CA GLU A 46 -2.21 -7.97 -14.18
C GLU A 46 -2.91 -8.09 -15.53
N HIS A 47 -4.22 -8.39 -15.58
CA HIS A 47 -4.90 -8.58 -16.87
C HIS A 47 -4.96 -7.30 -17.71
N VAL A 48 -4.97 -6.14 -17.05
CA VAL A 48 -4.99 -4.82 -17.71
C VAL A 48 -3.70 -4.02 -17.45
N MET A 49 -2.69 -4.67 -16.84
CA MET A 49 -1.48 -4.02 -16.34
C MET A 49 -1.81 -2.75 -15.55
N TRP A 50 -2.72 -2.86 -14.59
CA TRP A 50 -3.00 -1.78 -13.64
C TRP A 50 -2.21 -2.01 -12.36
N SER A 51 -1.46 -1.00 -11.97
CA SER A 51 -0.85 -0.94 -10.65
C SER A 51 -0.98 0.44 -10.05
N SER A 52 -1.20 0.49 -8.74
CA SER A 52 -1.27 1.75 -8.02
C SER A 52 -0.66 1.64 -6.63
N ALA A 53 -0.14 2.76 -6.15
CA ALA A 53 0.29 2.94 -4.78
C ALA A 53 -0.15 4.33 -4.30
N GLU A 54 -0.76 4.38 -3.13
CA GLU A 54 -1.28 5.60 -2.54
C GLU A 54 -0.91 5.69 -1.06
N ARG A 55 -0.53 6.88 -0.63
CA ARG A 55 -0.32 7.17 0.80
C ARG A 55 -1.49 7.92 1.38
N TRP A 56 -2.00 7.42 2.50
CA TRP A 56 -3.13 7.98 3.20
C TRP A 56 -2.78 8.29 4.65
N GLU A 57 -3.03 9.53 5.07
CA GLU A 57 -2.85 9.96 6.45
C GLU A 57 -3.69 11.21 6.75
N ARG A 58 -4.00 11.42 8.04
CA ARG A 58 -4.77 12.58 8.52
C ARG A 58 -6.09 12.80 7.79
N GLY A 59 -6.71 11.72 7.32
CA GLY A 59 -8.00 11.75 6.64
C GLY A 59 -7.97 12.06 5.14
N GLY A 60 -6.79 12.12 4.52
CA GLY A 60 -6.66 12.38 3.08
C GLY A 60 -5.54 11.58 2.42
N ARG A 61 -5.50 11.63 1.09
CA ARG A 61 -4.42 11.08 0.27
C ARG A 61 -3.29 12.10 0.17
N THR A 62 -2.10 11.72 0.58
CA THR A 62 -0.90 12.59 0.54
C THR A 62 -0.22 12.53 -0.81
N TRP A 63 -0.15 11.33 -1.41
CA TRP A 63 0.36 11.13 -2.77
C TRP A 63 -0.25 9.87 -3.40
N SER A 64 -0.21 9.80 -4.72
CA SER A 64 -0.51 8.59 -5.50
C SER A 64 0.43 8.45 -6.69
N VAL A 65 0.74 7.20 -7.03
CA VAL A 65 1.43 6.79 -8.26
C VAL A 65 0.62 5.67 -8.86
N ALA A 66 0.26 5.75 -10.14
CA ALA A 66 -0.51 4.72 -10.83
C ALA A 66 -0.09 4.57 -12.28
N HIS A 67 -0.23 3.35 -12.80
CA HIS A 67 0.04 2.99 -14.18
C HIS A 67 -1.15 2.18 -14.73
N ARG A 68 -1.50 2.43 -15.99
CA ARG A 68 -2.47 1.64 -16.75
C ARG A 68 -1.94 1.28 -18.13
N GLY A 69 -1.55 0.03 -18.32
CA GLY A 69 -0.96 -0.43 -19.59
C GLY A 69 -1.90 -0.32 -20.79
N GLU A 70 -3.23 -0.40 -20.58
CA GLU A 70 -4.23 -0.16 -21.64
C GLU A 70 -4.16 1.25 -22.24
N ASP A 71 -3.72 2.24 -21.47
CA ASP A 71 -3.59 3.62 -21.94
C ASP A 71 -2.23 3.81 -22.65
N SER A 72 -1.15 3.29 -22.06
CA SER A 72 0.18 3.20 -22.67
C SER A 72 1.13 2.39 -21.80
N ALA A 73 2.06 1.65 -22.40
CA ALA A 73 3.21 1.05 -21.70
C ALA A 73 4.20 2.08 -21.11
N LEU A 74 3.94 3.39 -21.31
CA LEU A 74 4.67 4.50 -20.71
C LEU A 74 3.76 5.39 -19.84
N ASP A 75 2.50 5.00 -19.60
CA ASP A 75 1.57 5.74 -18.74
C ASP A 75 2.11 5.75 -17.31
N LEU A 76 2.22 6.93 -16.71
CA LEU A 76 2.48 7.07 -15.29
C LEU A 76 1.77 8.31 -14.79
N ARG A 77 0.92 8.11 -13.79
CA ARG A 77 0.09 9.16 -13.19
C ARG A 77 0.54 9.40 -11.78
N THR A 78 0.83 10.65 -11.48
CA THR A 78 1.28 11.03 -10.16
C THR A 78 0.49 12.23 -9.64
N ASP A 79 0.28 12.28 -8.33
CA ASP A 79 -0.45 13.37 -7.66
C ASP A 79 0.06 13.55 -6.22
N GLY A 80 -0.07 14.76 -5.70
CA GLY A 80 0.27 15.11 -4.32
C GLY A 80 1.77 15.30 -4.04
N SER A 81 2.17 15.11 -2.78
CA SER A 81 3.54 15.36 -2.29
C SER A 81 4.38 14.08 -2.37
N LEU A 82 4.96 13.83 -3.53
CA LEU A 82 5.71 12.60 -3.82
C LEU A 82 7.13 12.63 -3.20
N PRO A 83 7.54 11.55 -2.51
CA PRO A 83 8.94 11.33 -2.13
C PRO A 83 9.92 11.46 -3.32
N ALA A 84 11.07 12.10 -3.09
CA ALA A 84 12.06 12.39 -4.13
C ALA A 84 12.66 11.13 -4.80
N GLU A 85 12.64 10.00 -4.11
CA GLU A 85 13.13 8.71 -4.61
C GLU A 85 12.31 8.17 -5.80
N LEU A 86 11.06 8.63 -5.99
CA LEU A 86 10.24 8.23 -7.14
C LEU A 86 10.92 8.58 -8.47
N ALA A 87 11.58 9.74 -8.54
CA ALA A 87 12.22 10.20 -9.78
C ALA A 87 13.32 9.25 -10.25
N ALA A 88 14.04 8.61 -9.32
CA ALA A 88 15.07 7.63 -9.66
C ALA A 88 14.45 6.34 -10.20
N LEU A 89 13.39 5.84 -9.56
CA LEU A 89 12.66 4.64 -10.01
C LEU A 89 11.99 4.87 -11.37
N GLU A 90 11.38 6.04 -11.57
CA GLU A 90 10.78 6.42 -12.84
C GLU A 90 11.81 6.47 -13.96
N SER A 91 12.97 7.10 -13.72
CA SER A 91 14.04 7.13 -14.71
C SER A 91 14.52 5.72 -15.08
N GLU A 92 14.73 4.86 -14.09
CA GLU A 92 15.18 3.48 -14.30
C GLU A 92 14.16 2.66 -15.10
N ALA A 93 12.89 2.66 -14.68
CA ALA A 93 11.84 1.90 -15.34
C ALA A 93 11.60 2.37 -16.78
N LEU A 94 11.57 3.68 -17.02
CA LEU A 94 11.36 4.23 -18.36
C LEU A 94 12.56 3.99 -19.29
N GLU A 95 13.78 3.99 -18.76
CA GLU A 95 14.98 3.66 -19.53
C GLU A 95 14.96 2.19 -19.96
N GLN A 96 14.66 1.28 -19.03
CA GLN A 96 14.54 -0.16 -19.33
C GLN A 96 13.40 -0.43 -20.31
N GLN A 97 12.23 0.19 -20.11
CA GLN A 97 11.09 0.04 -21.02
C GLN A 97 11.46 0.46 -22.44
N ARG A 98 12.18 1.58 -22.61
CA ARG A 98 12.66 2.04 -23.92
C ARG A 98 13.66 1.07 -24.54
N ALA A 99 14.55 0.48 -23.74
CA ALA A 99 15.51 -0.52 -24.21
C ALA A 99 14.81 -1.79 -24.73
N GLU A 100 13.68 -2.17 -24.12
CA GLU A 100 12.83 -3.31 -24.54
C GLU A 100 11.91 -3.00 -25.74
N GLY A 101 12.04 -1.82 -26.35
CA GLY A 101 11.23 -1.41 -27.50
C GLY A 101 10.12 -0.40 -27.18
N GLY A 102 10.12 0.17 -25.97
CA GLY A 102 9.23 1.25 -25.57
C GLY A 102 7.76 0.84 -25.59
N ALA A 103 6.94 1.57 -26.35
CA ALA A 103 5.50 1.30 -26.45
C ALA A 103 5.16 0.00 -27.19
N THR A 104 6.12 -0.60 -27.91
CA THR A 104 5.93 -1.88 -28.62
C THR A 104 6.60 -3.06 -27.92
N ALA A 105 7.14 -2.84 -26.72
CA ALA A 105 7.73 -3.92 -25.93
C ALA A 105 6.68 -4.99 -25.61
N GLY A 106 7.11 -6.25 -25.55
CA GLY A 106 6.27 -7.37 -25.11
C GLY A 106 6.15 -7.46 -23.57
N VAL A 107 6.66 -6.46 -22.87
CA VAL A 107 6.71 -6.35 -21.41
C VAL A 107 6.26 -4.95 -21.00
N ASP A 108 5.73 -4.83 -19.79
CA ASP A 108 5.37 -3.54 -19.19
C ASP A 108 6.11 -3.38 -17.86
N LEU A 109 7.28 -2.75 -17.93
CA LEU A 109 8.15 -2.49 -16.78
C LEU A 109 7.68 -1.28 -15.98
N VAL A 110 6.78 -0.47 -16.53
CA VAL A 110 6.19 0.68 -15.82
C VAL A 110 5.12 0.19 -14.84
N PHE A 111 4.49 -0.96 -15.11
CA PHE A 111 3.61 -1.65 -14.18
C PHE A 111 4.24 -1.93 -12.81
N ASP A 112 5.52 -2.28 -12.73
CA ASP A 112 6.15 -2.60 -11.44
C ASP A 112 6.48 -1.35 -10.61
N LEU A 113 6.57 -0.18 -11.26
CA LEU A 113 7.04 1.06 -10.63
C LEU A 113 6.21 1.47 -9.40
N PRO A 114 4.85 1.53 -9.43
CA PRO A 114 4.06 1.84 -8.24
C PRO A 114 4.32 0.87 -7.08
N ILE A 115 4.59 -0.41 -7.39
CA ILE A 115 4.75 -1.50 -6.43
C ILE A 115 6.13 -1.45 -5.78
N ASP A 116 7.17 -1.25 -6.59
CA ASP A 116 8.52 -1.01 -6.10
C ASP A 116 8.61 0.27 -5.27
N PHE A 117 7.89 1.32 -5.68
CA PHE A 117 7.79 2.53 -4.90
C PHE A 117 7.12 2.28 -3.54
N ALA A 118 5.99 1.57 -3.50
CA ALA A 118 5.36 1.17 -2.24
C ALA A 118 6.30 0.33 -1.35
N ARG A 119 7.10 -0.55 -1.94
CA ARG A 119 8.10 -1.33 -1.22
C ARG A 119 9.18 -0.45 -0.60
N ARG A 120 9.70 0.56 -1.30
CA ARG A 120 10.68 1.50 -0.72
C ARG A 120 10.10 2.25 0.49
N GLN A 121 8.79 2.55 0.45
CA GLN A 121 8.09 3.26 1.51
C GLN A 121 7.74 2.38 2.73
N THR A 122 7.49 1.09 2.52
CA THR A 122 6.94 0.18 3.54
C THR A 122 7.89 -0.93 3.98
N GLY A 123 8.93 -1.23 3.19
CA GLY A 123 9.83 -2.36 3.37
C GLY A 123 9.26 -3.70 2.91
N LEU A 124 8.02 -3.75 2.41
CA LEU A 124 7.33 -4.97 1.99
C LEU A 124 6.92 -4.86 0.52
N HIS A 125 7.11 -5.94 -0.24
CA HIS A 125 6.66 -6.00 -1.62
C HIS A 125 5.16 -6.35 -1.66
N PRO A 126 4.28 -5.52 -2.25
CA PRO A 126 2.84 -5.79 -2.32
C PRO A 126 2.46 -7.11 -3.03
N ASP A 127 3.28 -7.58 -3.97
CA ASP A 127 3.11 -8.87 -4.66
C ASP A 127 3.85 -10.04 -3.98
N ALA A 128 4.21 -9.92 -2.70
CA ALA A 128 4.89 -11.00 -2.00
C ALA A 128 3.90 -12.12 -1.60
N PRO A 129 4.37 -13.39 -1.46
CA PRO A 129 3.50 -14.53 -1.15
C PRO A 129 2.66 -14.39 0.13
N GLU A 130 3.03 -13.49 1.03
CA GLU A 130 2.24 -13.21 2.22
C GLU A 130 0.88 -12.56 1.93
N PHE A 131 0.67 -12.05 0.71
CA PHE A 131 -0.59 -11.43 0.25
C PHE A 131 -1.44 -12.35 -0.65
N ASP A 132 -0.99 -13.58 -0.93
CA ASP A 132 -1.68 -14.54 -1.82
C ASP A 132 -3.01 -15.06 -1.25
N GLU A 133 -3.22 -14.91 0.06
CA GLU A 133 -4.44 -15.29 0.76
C GLU A 133 -5.09 -14.07 1.42
N PRO A 134 -6.44 -13.97 1.43
CA PRO A 134 -7.12 -12.90 2.14
C PRO A 134 -6.77 -12.98 3.63
N CYS A 135 -5.91 -12.08 4.09
CA CYS A 135 -5.50 -12.04 5.47
C CYS A 135 -5.14 -10.63 5.91
N PHE A 136 -5.49 -10.33 7.16
CA PHE A 136 -4.93 -9.20 7.87
C PHE A 136 -3.97 -9.72 8.91
N GLU A 137 -2.77 -9.14 8.97
CA GLU A 137 -1.72 -9.55 9.89
C GLU A 137 -1.15 -8.38 10.69
N GLN A 138 -1.01 -8.58 12.00
CA GLN A 138 -0.23 -7.68 12.85
C GLN A 138 1.13 -8.32 13.14
N LEU A 139 2.22 -7.63 12.79
CA LEU A 139 3.58 -8.01 13.15
C LEU A 139 4.02 -7.13 14.33
N ARG A 140 4.29 -7.74 15.50
CA ARG A 140 4.88 -7.03 16.65
C ARG A 140 5.74 -7.96 17.48
N GLY A 141 7.04 -7.65 17.64
CA GLY A 141 7.88 -8.23 18.69
C GLY A 141 7.88 -9.77 18.78
N GLY A 142 7.74 -10.45 17.63
CA GLY A 142 7.64 -11.92 17.56
C GLY A 142 6.23 -12.52 17.69
N PHE A 143 5.18 -11.69 17.85
CA PHE A 143 3.78 -12.11 17.83
C PHE A 143 3.17 -11.87 16.44
N ARG A 144 2.57 -12.91 15.86
CA ARG A 144 1.85 -12.89 14.58
C ARG A 144 0.39 -13.23 14.85
N GLU A 145 -0.50 -12.26 14.67
CA GLU A 145 -1.94 -12.51 14.68
C GLU A 145 -2.47 -12.42 13.25
N ARG A 146 -3.20 -13.45 12.80
CA ARG A 146 -3.75 -13.57 11.44
C ARG A 146 -5.27 -13.67 11.49
N TRP A 147 -5.94 -12.96 10.59
CA TRP A 147 -7.40 -12.94 10.52
C TRP A 147 -7.92 -13.19 9.11
N HIS A 148 -8.92 -14.06 8.98
CA HIS A 148 -9.40 -14.52 7.66
C HIS A 148 -10.85 -14.08 7.28
N THR A 149 -11.68 -13.55 8.19
CA THR A 149 -13.15 -13.51 7.96
C THR A 149 -13.94 -12.29 8.51
N LEU A 150 -13.40 -11.07 8.62
CA LEU A 150 -14.17 -9.92 9.16
C LEU A 150 -13.99 -8.62 8.35
N PRO A 151 -14.99 -7.70 8.37
CA PRO A 151 -14.90 -6.43 7.64
C PRO A 151 -13.75 -5.60 8.18
N LEU A 152 -12.77 -5.33 7.31
CA LEU A 152 -11.51 -4.64 7.57
C LEU A 152 -11.64 -3.43 8.52
N LEU A 153 -12.67 -2.60 8.33
CA LEU A 153 -12.89 -1.40 9.14
C LEU A 153 -13.04 -1.72 10.64
N ALA A 154 -13.71 -2.82 10.99
CA ALA A 154 -13.92 -3.22 12.37
C ALA A 154 -12.59 -3.66 13.02
N LYS A 155 -11.69 -4.28 12.25
CA LYS A 155 -10.40 -4.76 12.77
C LYS A 155 -9.30 -3.72 12.75
N LEU A 156 -9.25 -2.83 11.76
CA LEU A 156 -8.38 -1.65 11.81
C LEU A 156 -8.76 -0.79 13.01
N ALA A 157 -10.07 -0.57 13.26
CA ALA A 157 -10.50 0.13 14.47
C ALA A 157 -10.00 -0.55 15.76
N VAL A 158 -10.14 -1.88 15.88
CA VAL A 158 -9.66 -2.63 17.06
C VAL A 158 -8.13 -2.61 17.17
N GLY A 159 -7.39 -2.88 16.09
CA GLY A 159 -5.92 -2.89 16.09
C GLY A 159 -5.33 -1.51 16.42
N ILE A 160 -5.95 -0.45 15.90
CA ILE A 160 -5.58 0.95 16.19
C ILE A 160 -5.93 1.30 17.65
N LEU A 161 -7.12 0.93 18.14
CA LEU A 161 -7.51 1.12 19.54
C LEU A 161 -6.56 0.39 20.50
N VAL A 162 -6.18 -0.85 20.18
CA VAL A 162 -5.22 -1.63 20.98
C VAL A 162 -3.82 -1.01 20.92
N PHE A 163 -3.37 -0.53 19.76
CA PHE A 163 -2.09 0.19 19.60
C PHE A 163 -2.03 1.43 20.49
N TYR A 164 -3.03 2.31 20.41
CA TYR A 164 -3.05 3.55 21.19
C TYR A 164 -3.31 3.31 22.67
N ALA A 165 -4.12 2.31 23.04
CA ALA A 165 -4.32 1.93 24.45
C ALA A 165 -3.02 1.41 25.07
N PHE A 166 -2.27 0.57 24.36
CA PHE A 166 -0.98 0.07 24.83
C PHE A 166 0.07 1.19 24.94
N MET A 167 0.15 2.09 23.96
CA MET A 167 1.04 3.25 24.02
C MET A 167 0.68 4.21 25.16
N ALA A 168 -0.61 4.41 25.44
CA ALA A 168 -1.06 5.21 26.58
C ALA A 168 -0.69 4.57 27.92
N LEU A 169 -0.85 3.25 28.06
CA LEU A 169 -0.44 2.48 29.25
C LEU A 169 1.08 2.47 29.44
N ALA A 170 1.86 2.26 28.37
CA ALA A 170 3.32 2.31 28.41
C ALA A 170 3.84 3.71 28.73
N GLY A 171 3.21 4.76 28.19
CA GLY A 171 3.53 6.16 28.51
C GLY A 171 3.16 6.58 29.94
N LEU A 172 2.10 5.99 30.53
CA LEU A 172 1.74 6.16 31.94
C LEU A 172 2.76 5.46 32.87
N LEU A 173 3.24 4.28 32.50
CA LEU A 173 4.28 3.55 33.26
C LEU A 173 5.63 4.28 33.22
N TYR A 174 5.97 4.95 32.12
CA TYR A 174 7.23 5.71 32.01
C TYR A 174 7.23 7.05 32.75
N ARG A 175 6.06 7.57 33.14
CA ARG A 175 5.91 8.78 33.97
C ARG A 175 5.77 8.50 35.47
N ALA A 176 5.71 7.22 35.85
CA ALA A 176 5.58 6.75 37.23
C ALA A 176 6.90 6.19 37.81
N LEU A 177 7.99 6.31 37.06
CA LEU A 177 9.38 6.02 37.46
C LEU A 177 10.18 7.33 37.45
#